data_AF-A0A960EGN0-F1
#
_entry.id   AF-A0A960EGN0-F1
#
_cell.length_a   1.000
_cell.length_b   1.000
_cell.length_c   1.000
_cell.angle_alpha   90.00
_cell.angle_beta   90.00
_cell.angle_gamma   90.00
#
_symmetry.space_group_name_H-M   'P 1'
#
loop_
_entity.id
_entity.type
_entity.pdbx_description
1 polymer ?
#
loop_
_entity_poly.entity_id
_entity_poly.type
_entity_poly.pdbx_seq_one_letter_code
_entity_poly.pdbx_strand_id
1 'polypeptide(L)'
;DAPPEAIVEAARLAGADAFVRELAAGYDTEIGERGYSLSGGQRQRIAIARAILADPRVLVLDDATSAVDPTKEHEIRDALATVMDDRTT
;
A
#
# COMPACT_ATOMS: atom_id res chain seq x y z
N ASP A 1 10.05 -9.67 11.77
CA ASP A 1 9.46 -8.32 11.67
C ASP A 1 10.32 -7.44 10.77
N ALA A 2 9.67 -6.64 9.92
CA ALA A 2 10.36 -5.68 9.08
C ALA A 2 10.78 -4.46 9.92
N PRO A 3 11.92 -3.81 9.60
CA PRO A 3 12.31 -2.58 10.26
C PRO A 3 11.27 -1.47 9.99
N PRO A 4 10.99 -0.56 10.94
CA PRO A 4 9.99 0.51 10.79
C PRO A 4 10.18 1.33 9.52
N GLU A 5 11.42 1.57 9.12
CA GLU A 5 11.77 2.33 7.92
C GLU A 5 11.27 1.64 6.64
N ALA A 6 11.34 0.31 6.58
CA ALA A 6 10.83 -0.45 5.44
C ALA A 6 9.29 -0.42 5.37
N ILE A 7 8.62 -0.42 6.53
CA ILE A 7 7.15 -0.28 6.61
C ILE A 7 6.71 1.07 6.07
N VAL A 8 7.39 2.15 6.49
CA VAL A 8 7.09 3.51 6.04
C VAL A 8 7.36 3.66 4.54
N GLU A 9 8.46 3.12 4.03
CA GLU A 9 8.75 3.22 2.59
C GLU A 9 7.73 2.43 1.75
N ALA A 10 7.37 1.21 2.15
CA ALA A 10 6.34 0.45 1.47
C ALA A 10 4.97 1.16 1.48
N ALA A 11 4.61 1.80 2.61
CA ALA A 11 3.42 2.63 2.71
C ALA A 11 3.51 3.88 1.83
N ARG A 12 4.69 4.48 1.67
CA ARG A 12 4.91 5.65 0.79
C ARG A 12 4.70 5.27 -0.68
N LEU A 13 5.31 4.17 -1.12
CA LEU A 13 5.20 3.64 -2.48
C LEU A 13 3.75 3.26 -2.82
N ALA A 14 2.99 2.73 -1.87
CA ALA A 14 1.58 2.42 -2.05
C ALA A 14 0.64 3.65 -1.91
N GLY A 15 1.18 4.84 -1.67
CA GLY A 15 0.38 6.05 -1.43
C GLY A 15 -0.46 6.00 -0.15
N ALA A 16 -0.05 5.18 0.82
CA ALA A 16 -0.72 4.99 2.11
C ALA A 16 -0.15 5.89 3.23
N ASP A 17 1.14 6.22 3.20
CA ASP A 17 1.83 6.94 4.28
C ASP A 17 1.09 8.22 4.72
N ALA A 18 0.67 9.04 3.76
CA ALA A 18 -0.02 10.31 4.05
C ALA A 18 -1.28 10.11 4.91
N PHE A 19 -2.18 9.21 4.51
CA PHE A 19 -3.42 9.02 5.26
C PHE A 19 -3.19 8.25 6.57
N VAL A 20 -2.19 7.35 6.61
CA VAL A 20 -1.85 6.61 7.83
C VAL A 20 -1.37 7.60 8.91
N ARG A 21 -0.55 8.58 8.55
CA ARG A 21 -0.10 9.65 9.46
C ARG A 21 -1.23 10.55 9.96
N GLU A 22 -2.32 10.67 9.21
CA GLU A 22 -3.51 11.45 9.59
C GLU A 22 -4.44 10.70 10.57
N LEU A 23 -4.22 9.40 10.79
CA LEU A 23 -4.97 8.64 11.78
C LEU A 23 -4.61 9.09 13.21
N ALA A 24 -5.54 8.87 14.16
CA ALA A 24 -5.42 9.36 15.53
C ALA A 24 -4.12 8.94 16.26
N ALA A 25 -3.59 7.75 15.95
CA ALA A 25 -2.32 7.25 16.48
C ALA A 25 -1.30 6.94 15.36
N GLY A 26 -1.48 7.50 14.16
CA GLY A 26 -0.58 7.25 13.04
C GLY A 26 -0.51 5.76 12.67
N TYR A 27 0.72 5.25 12.51
CA TYR A 27 1.01 3.83 12.25
C TYR A 27 0.63 2.89 13.41
N ASP A 28 0.48 3.42 14.63
CA ASP A 28 0.05 2.65 15.80
C ASP A 28 -1.49 2.61 15.94
N THR A 29 -2.22 3.18 14.98
CA THR A 29 -3.68 3.17 14.99
C THR A 29 -4.21 1.75 14.84
N GLU A 30 -4.88 1.26 15.87
CA GLU A 30 -5.62 0.00 15.80
C GLU A 30 -6.80 0.12 14.83
N ILE A 31 -6.73 -0.63 13.74
CA ILE A 31 -7.82 -0.76 12.78
C ILE A 31 -8.84 -1.74 13.38
N GLY A 32 -10.03 -1.26 13.74
CA GLY A 32 -11.10 -2.09 14.30
C GLY A 32 -11.59 -3.20 13.37
N GLU A 33 -12.57 -4.00 13.81
CA GLU A 33 -13.05 -5.20 13.07
C GLU A 33 -13.32 -4.91 11.58
N ARG A 34 -12.70 -5.71 10.70
CA ARG A 34 -12.75 -5.61 9.22
C ARG A 34 -12.31 -4.26 8.63
N GLY A 35 -11.67 -3.37 9.39
CA GLY A 35 -11.22 -2.07 8.89
C GLY A 35 -12.35 -1.14 8.45
N TYR A 36 -13.48 -1.18 9.17
CA TYR A 36 -14.65 -0.33 8.95
C TYR A 36 -14.36 1.19 9.07
N SER A 37 -13.24 1.58 9.67
CA SER A 37 -12.78 2.97 9.76
C SER A 37 -12.06 3.48 8.50
N LEU A 38 -11.75 2.61 7.55
CA LEU A 38 -11.06 2.96 6.31
C LEU A 38 -12.01 2.95 5.10
N SER A 39 -11.75 3.79 4.12
CA SER A 39 -12.39 3.69 2.81
C SER A 39 -11.89 2.46 2.03
N GLY A 40 -12.60 2.07 0.98
CA GLY A 40 -12.17 0.96 0.09
C GLY A 40 -10.77 1.18 -0.47
N GLY A 41 -10.50 2.37 -1.02
CA GLY A 41 -9.18 2.73 -1.56
C GLY A 41 -8.08 2.84 -0.50
N GLN A 42 -8.40 3.15 0.77
CA GLN A 42 -7.41 3.08 1.86
C GLN A 42 -7.02 1.64 2.18
N ARG A 43 -8.00 0.73 2.27
CA ARG A 43 -7.73 -0.71 2.49
C ARG A 43 -6.91 -1.31 1.34
N GLN A 44 -7.23 -0.93 0.11
CA GLN A 44 -6.50 -1.38 -1.08
C GLN A 44 -5.04 -0.92 -1.06
N ARG A 45 -4.78 0.35 -0.75
CA ARG A 45 -3.40 0.87 -0.61
C ARG A 45 -2.61 0.20 0.51
N ILE A 46 -3.24 -0.16 1.63
CA ILE A 46 -2.59 -0.97 2.68
C ILE A 46 -2.24 -2.36 2.15
N ALA A 47 -3.13 -3.00 1.39
CA ALA A 47 -2.85 -4.31 0.79
C ALA A 47 -1.65 -4.25 -0.18
N ILE A 48 -1.56 -3.19 -0.98
CA ILE A 48 -0.43 -2.94 -1.88
C ILE A 48 0.87 -2.72 -1.07
N ALA A 49 0.84 -1.90 -0.01
CA ALA A 49 2.00 -1.70 0.86
C ALA A 49 2.49 -3.03 1.46
N ARG A 50 1.57 -3.90 1.89
CA ARG A 50 1.91 -5.24 2.39
C ARG A 50 2.53 -6.11 1.31
N ALA A 51 2.03 -6.04 0.07
CA ALA A 51 2.59 -6.79 -1.05
C ALA A 51 4.00 -6.32 -1.42
N ILE A 52 4.25 -5.00 -1.41
CA ILE A 52 5.59 -4.41 -1.61
C ILE A 52 6.55 -4.86 -0.50
N LEU A 53 6.12 -4.73 0.76
CA LEU A 53 6.94 -5.08 1.92
C LEU A 53 7.28 -6.58 1.97
N ALA A 54 6.37 -7.43 1.49
CA ALA A 54 6.58 -8.87 1.42
C ALA A 54 7.66 -9.28 0.41
N ASP A 55 8.10 -8.36 -0.45
CA ASP A 55 9.18 -8.59 -1.40
C ASP A 55 8.99 -9.90 -2.22
N PRO A 56 7.81 -10.14 -2.84
CA PRO A 56 7.57 -11.40 -3.53
C PRO A 56 8.32 -11.47 -4.85
N ARG A 57 8.68 -12.70 -5.26
CA ARG A 57 9.28 -12.98 -6.58
C ARG A 57 8.29 -12.79 -7.73
N VAL A 58 6.99 -12.95 -7.46
CA VAL A 58 5.87 -12.82 -8.40
C VAL A 58 4.75 -12.07 -7.69
N LEU A 59 4.24 -11.01 -8.33
CA LEU A 59 3.16 -10.17 -7.80
C LEU A 59 1.98 -10.19 -8.76
N VAL A 60 0.82 -10.66 -8.29
CA VAL A 60 -0.43 -10.66 -9.08
C VAL A 60 -1.38 -9.63 -8.50
N LEU A 61 -1.85 -8.71 -9.34
CA LEU A 61 -2.76 -7.63 -8.97
C LEU A 61 -4.08 -7.80 -9.72
N ASP A 62 -5.02 -8.51 -9.11
CA ASP A 62 -6.38 -8.67 -9.67
C ASP A 62 -7.28 -7.53 -9.17
N ASP A 63 -7.72 -6.69 -10.10
CA ASP A 63 -8.59 -5.52 -9.85
C ASP A 63 -8.11 -4.58 -8.72
N ALA A 64 -6.77 -4.51 -8.52
CA ALA A 64 -6.14 -3.85 -7.37
C ALA A 64 -6.19 -2.30 -7.41
N THR A 65 -6.93 -1.70 -8.34
CA THR A 65 -7.02 -0.25 -8.53
C THR A 65 -8.46 0.26 -8.73
N SER A 66 -9.48 -0.60 -8.76
CA SER A 66 -10.86 -0.20 -9.08
C SER A 66 -11.51 0.79 -8.10
N ALA A 67 -10.96 0.96 -6.89
CA ALA A 67 -11.43 1.91 -5.88
C ALA A 67 -10.52 3.14 -5.72
N VAL A 68 -9.57 3.37 -6.63
CA VAL A 68 -8.59 4.46 -6.60
C VAL A 68 -8.86 5.43 -7.76
N ASP A 69 -8.68 6.73 -7.54
CA ASP A 69 -8.76 7.74 -8.59
C ASP A 69 -7.74 7.44 -9.72
N PRO A 70 -8.08 7.63 -11.01
CA PRO A 70 -7.20 7.29 -12.13
C PRO A 70 -5.79 7.90 -12.04
N THR A 71 -5.66 9.09 -11.46
CA THR A 71 -4.36 9.75 -11.29
C THR A 71 -3.49 8.99 -10.29
N LYS A 72 -4.10 8.54 -9.19
CA LYS A 72 -3.43 7.77 -8.14
C LYS A 72 -3.13 6.34 -8.55
N GLU A 73 -3.96 5.76 -9.41
CA GLU A 73 -3.69 4.45 -10.02
C GLU A 73 -2.38 4.47 -10.83
N HIS A 74 -2.16 5.52 -11.62
CA HIS A 74 -0.93 5.66 -12.39
C HIS A 74 0.31 5.78 -11.50
N GLU A 75 0.25 6.63 -10.46
CA GLU A 75 1.34 6.79 -9.49
C GLU A 75 1.71 5.46 -8.80
N ILE A 76 0.69 4.68 -8.40
CA ILE A 76 0.90 3.38 -7.75
C ILE A 76 1.48 2.37 -8.74
N ARG A 77 1.01 2.34 -10.00
CA ARG A 77 1.57 1.45 -11.04
C ARG A 77 3.03 1.78 -11.34
N ASP A 78 3.39 3.05 -11.43
CA ASP A 78 4.76 3.47 -11.69
C ASP A 78 5.69 3.15 -10.51
N ALA A 79 5.19 3.34 -9.28
CA ALA A 79 5.90 2.93 -8.07
C ALA A 79 6.12 1.42 -8.04
N LEU A 80 5.11 0.63 -8.40
CA LEU A 80 5.21 -0.82 -8.49
C LEU A 80 6.16 -1.26 -9.61
N ALA A 81 6.12 -0.63 -10.79
CA ALA A 81 7.06 -0.93 -11.87
C ALA A 81 8.51 -0.71 -11.43
N THR A 82 8.78 0.35 -10.66
CA THR A 82 10.12 0.64 -10.11
C THR A 82 10.55 -0.42 -9.08
N VAL A 83 9.63 -0.87 -8.21
CA VAL A 83 9.91 -1.95 -7.25
C VAL A 83 10.15 -3.29 -7.94
N MET A 84 9.53 -3.49 -9.11
CA MET A 84 9.56 -4.72 -9.86
C MET A 84 10.62 -4.76 -10.97
N ASP A 85 11.51 -3.76 -11.08
CA ASP A 85 12.52 -3.68 -12.16
C ASP A 85 13.48 -4.90 -12.18
N ASP A 86 13.66 -5.58 -11.04
CA ASP A 86 14.41 -6.84 -10.90
C ASP A 86 13.52 -8.07 -10.64
N ARG A 87 12.21 -8.00 -10.93
CA ARG A 87 11.20 -9.03 -10.59
C ARG A 87 10.34 -9.38 -11.80
N THR A 88 9.77 -10.59 -11.76
CA THR A 88 8.81 -10.99 -12.80
C THR A 88 7.40 -10.51 -12.40
N THR A 89 6.86 -9.56 -13.17
CA THR A 89 5.48 -9.04 -13.08
C THR A 89 4.53 -9.82 -13.96
#